data_AF-A0A6B3H2H8-F1
#
_entry.id   AF-A0A6B3H2H8-F1
#
_cell.length_a   1.000
_cell.length_b   1.000
_cell.length_c   1.000
_cell.angle_alpha   90.00
_cell.angle_beta   90.00
_cell.angle_gamma   90.00
#
_symmetry.space_group_name_H-M   'P 1'
#
loop_
_entity.id
_entity.type
_entity.pdbx_description
1 polymer ?
#
loop_
_entity_poly.entity_id
_entity_poly.type
_entity_poly.pdbx_seq_one_letter_code
_entity_poly.pdbx_strand_id
1 'polypeptide(L)'
;ALLTYGSPLERLYGRWFPAYFGPGPLLGLHRSVHCWRNLWRATDPIGGPVRICADPDPSVDRGPLKDPLAYGRTTELPLPEPILGHSDYQADPAFADARADLLAELGPHVPRQAEARTQKGTSERSSG
;
A
#
# COMPACT_ATOMS: atom_id res chain seq x y z
N ALA A 1 7.75 5.61 -6.77
CA ALA A 1 7.12 4.30 -6.50
C ALA A 1 6.22 4.43 -5.30
N LEU A 2 5.14 3.66 -5.25
CA LEU A 2 4.24 3.54 -4.11
C LEU A 2 4.13 2.06 -3.70
N LEU A 3 4.36 1.77 -2.42
CA LEU A 3 4.10 0.47 -1.83
C LEU A 3 3.05 0.63 -0.74
N THR A 4 1.91 -0.05 -0.88
CA THR A 4 0.88 -0.14 0.14
C THR A 4 0.76 -1.58 0.63
N TYR A 5 0.35 -1.76 1.89
CA TYR A 5 0.19 -3.09 2.49
C TYR A 5 -0.81 -3.00 3.64
N GLY A 6 -1.61 -4.04 3.83
CA GLY A 6 -2.73 -4.03 4.78
C GLY A 6 -3.70 -2.86 4.55
N SER A 7 -3.77 -2.32 3.33
CA SER A 7 -4.30 -0.98 3.15
C SER A 7 -5.84 -0.94 3.17
N PRO A 8 -6.47 -0.04 3.94
CA PRO A 8 -7.93 0.08 4.03
C PRO A 8 -8.58 0.82 2.84
N LEU A 9 -7.80 1.17 1.80
CA LEU A 9 -8.19 2.12 0.74
C LEU A 9 -9.51 1.77 0.06
N GLU A 10 -9.65 0.56 -0.49
CA GLU A 10 -10.89 0.17 -1.16
C GLU A 10 -11.96 -0.27 -0.14
N ARG A 11 -11.59 -1.20 0.75
CA ARG A 11 -12.53 -1.93 1.61
C ARG A 11 -13.26 -1.04 2.61
N LEU A 12 -12.51 -0.17 3.28
CA LEU A 12 -13.02 0.68 4.35
C LEU A 12 -13.19 2.11 3.82
N TYR A 13 -12.11 2.75 3.40
CA TYR A 13 -12.16 4.16 3.02
C TYR A 13 -12.98 4.40 1.74
N GLY A 14 -12.92 3.50 0.76
CA GLY A 14 -13.76 3.57 -0.45
C GLY A 14 -15.26 3.54 -0.13
N ARG A 15 -15.65 2.81 0.93
CA ARG A 15 -17.03 2.72 1.38
C ARG A 15 -17.53 3.98 2.08
N TRP A 16 -16.74 4.57 2.98
CA TRP A 16 -17.17 5.72 3.78
C TRP A 16 -16.81 7.08 3.19
N PHE A 17 -15.77 7.14 2.34
CA PHE A 17 -15.24 8.37 1.75
C PHE A 17 -15.03 8.21 0.23
N PRO A 18 -16.06 7.83 -0.54
CA PRO A 18 -15.94 7.50 -1.96
C PRO A 18 -15.45 8.68 -2.83
N ALA A 19 -15.66 9.92 -2.40
CA ALA A 19 -15.14 11.10 -3.10
C ALA A 19 -13.60 11.15 -3.15
N TYR A 20 -12.91 10.47 -2.22
CA TYR A 20 -11.44 10.47 -2.10
C TYR A 20 -10.82 9.10 -2.39
N PHE A 21 -11.55 8.01 -2.09
CA PHE A 21 -11.06 6.64 -2.21
C PHE A 21 -11.95 5.77 -3.10
N GLY A 22 -12.84 6.38 -3.89
CA GLY A 22 -13.58 5.68 -4.91
C GLY A 22 -12.74 5.34 -6.15
N PRO A 23 -13.32 4.63 -7.13
CA PRO A 23 -12.60 4.18 -8.32
C PRO A 23 -11.92 5.31 -9.10
N GLY A 24 -12.58 6.47 -9.23
CA GLY A 24 -12.04 7.64 -9.95
C GLY A 24 -10.75 8.19 -9.32
N PRO A 25 -10.77 8.60 -8.04
CA PRO A 25 -9.58 9.03 -7.32
C PRO A 25 -8.44 8.00 -7.29
N LEU A 26 -8.74 6.72 -7.05
CA LEU A 26 -7.73 5.66 -7.01
C LEU A 26 -7.09 5.43 -8.38
N LEU A 27 -7.87 5.45 -9.46
CA LEU A 27 -7.35 5.42 -10.82
C LEU A 27 -6.50 6.67 -11.14
N GLY A 28 -6.90 7.83 -10.60
CA GLY A 28 -6.09 9.06 -10.65
C GLY A 28 -4.73 8.89 -9.98
N LEU A 29 -4.69 8.28 -8.80
CA LEU A 29 -3.46 7.95 -8.09
C LEU A 29 -2.60 6.96 -8.87
N HIS A 30 -3.19 5.89 -9.41
CA HIS A 30 -2.48 4.92 -10.25
C HIS A 30 -1.78 5.57 -11.45
N ARG A 31 -2.43 6.52 -12.11
CA ARG A 31 -1.85 7.25 -13.24
C ARG A 31 -0.81 8.29 -12.85
N SER A 32 -0.78 8.74 -11.60
CA SER A 32 0.13 9.81 -11.15
C SER A 32 1.43 9.27 -10.53
N VAL A 33 1.45 8.01 -10.11
CA VAL A 33 2.64 7.35 -9.60
C VAL A 33 3.31 6.51 -10.68
N HIS A 34 4.64 6.50 -10.71
CA HIS A 34 5.41 5.74 -11.70
C HIS A 34 5.11 4.22 -11.66
N CYS A 35 5.03 3.68 -10.45
CA CYS A 35 4.72 2.27 -10.19
C CYS A 35 4.10 2.14 -8.81
N TRP A 36 3.10 1.26 -8.69
CA TRP A 36 2.39 0.98 -7.45
C TRP A 36 2.28 -0.53 -7.25
N ARG A 37 2.62 -1.01 -6.05
CA ARG A 37 2.27 -2.35 -5.56
C ARG A 37 1.46 -2.25 -4.26
N ASN A 38 0.46 -3.10 -4.13
CA ASN A 38 -0.36 -3.28 -2.94
C ASN A 38 -0.29 -4.74 -2.49
N LEU A 39 0.27 -4.99 -1.30
CA LEU A 39 0.32 -6.31 -0.70
C LEU A 39 -0.90 -6.53 0.20
N TRP A 40 -1.57 -7.67 0.06
CA TRP A 40 -2.76 -7.95 0.86
C TRP A 40 -2.90 -9.44 1.18
N ARG A 41 -3.51 -9.74 2.33
CA ARG A 41 -3.84 -11.10 2.78
C ARG A 41 -5.36 -11.27 2.77
N ALA A 42 -5.84 -12.46 2.42
CA ALA A 42 -7.26 -12.77 2.49
C ALA A 42 -7.80 -12.79 3.94
N THR A 43 -6.90 -13.00 4.90
CA THR A 43 -7.14 -13.05 6.36
C THR A 43 -7.11 -11.68 7.03
N ASP A 44 -6.71 -10.63 6.31
CA ASP A 44 -6.66 -9.26 6.84
C ASP A 44 -8.09 -8.65 6.91
N PRO A 45 -8.61 -8.32 8.10
CA PRO A 45 -9.95 -7.75 8.23
C PRO A 45 -10.03 -6.25 7.86
N ILE A 46 -8.89 -5.57 7.78
CA ILE A 46 -8.78 -4.13 7.52
C ILE A 46 -8.36 -3.92 6.07
N GLY A 47 -7.29 -4.58 5.66
CA GLY A 47 -6.69 -4.50 4.35
C GLY A 47 -7.41 -5.30 3.27
N GLY A 48 -6.99 -5.11 2.02
CA GLY A 48 -7.51 -5.85 0.88
C GLY A 48 -6.93 -5.38 -0.45
N PRO A 49 -7.42 -5.96 -1.56
CA PRO A 49 -7.09 -5.46 -2.89
C PRO A 49 -7.67 -4.05 -3.09
N VAL A 50 -6.95 -3.19 -3.80
CA VAL A 50 -7.37 -1.81 -4.11
C VAL A 50 -8.33 -1.76 -5.31
N ARG A 51 -8.26 -2.74 -6.22
CA ARG A 51 -9.19 -2.90 -7.37
C ARG A 51 -9.26 -1.66 -8.26
N ILE A 52 -8.11 -1.17 -8.72
CA ILE A 52 -7.99 0.01 -9.60
C ILE A 52 -8.79 -0.14 -10.91
N CYS A 53 -9.03 -1.38 -11.35
CA CYS A 53 -9.91 -1.74 -12.46
C CYS A 53 -10.97 -2.74 -11.98
N ALA A 54 -12.07 -2.87 -12.74
CA ALA A 54 -13.11 -3.88 -12.45
C ALA A 54 -12.58 -5.32 -12.49
N ASP A 55 -11.41 -5.53 -13.10
CA ASP A 55 -10.63 -6.77 -13.06
C ASP A 55 -9.38 -6.54 -12.18
N PRO A 56 -8.91 -7.53 -11.40
CA PRO A 56 -7.69 -7.40 -10.61
C PRO A 56 -6.53 -7.06 -11.53
N ASP A 57 -6.02 -5.84 -11.45
CA ASP A 57 -4.79 -5.49 -12.13
C ASP A 57 -3.62 -6.08 -11.34
N PRO A 58 -2.96 -7.14 -11.85
CA PRO A 58 -1.87 -7.80 -11.12
C PRO A 58 -0.63 -6.89 -11.00
N SER A 59 -0.60 -5.78 -11.74
CA SER A 59 0.45 -4.78 -11.59
C SER A 59 0.33 -4.05 -10.26
N VAL A 60 -0.88 -3.76 -9.77
CA VAL A 60 -1.10 -3.09 -8.48
C VAL A 60 -1.30 -4.10 -7.37
N ASP A 61 -2.32 -4.95 -7.45
CA ASP A 61 -2.67 -5.85 -6.36
C ASP A 61 -1.85 -7.15 -6.40
N ARG A 62 -0.99 -7.32 -5.40
CA ARG A 62 -0.14 -8.50 -5.20
C ARG A 62 -0.65 -9.28 -4.00
N GLY A 63 -1.39 -10.34 -4.30
CA GLY A 63 -1.96 -11.22 -3.31
C GLY A 63 -3.09 -12.10 -3.85
N PRO A 64 -3.80 -12.82 -2.96
CA PRO A 64 -3.57 -12.82 -1.53
C PRO A 64 -2.22 -13.45 -1.18
N LEU A 65 -1.45 -12.81 -0.30
CA LEU A 65 -0.28 -13.43 0.30
C LEU A 65 -0.72 -14.63 1.14
N LYS A 66 0.12 -15.66 1.17
CA LYS A 66 -0.16 -16.90 1.89
C LYS A 66 -0.16 -16.62 3.39
N ASP A 67 -1.26 -16.95 4.06
CA ASP A 67 -1.42 -16.79 5.51
C ASP A 67 -2.33 -17.90 6.07
N PRO A 68 -1.84 -18.77 6.98
CA PRO A 68 -0.48 -18.81 7.54
C PRO A 68 0.56 -19.27 6.51
N LEU A 69 1.85 -18.97 6.75
CA LEU A 69 2.95 -19.34 5.83
C LEU A 69 3.06 -20.85 5.60
N ALA A 70 2.71 -21.65 6.61
CA ALA A 70 2.59 -23.10 6.50
C ALA A 70 1.36 -23.60 7.25
N TYR A 71 0.73 -24.65 6.71
CA TYR A 71 -0.33 -25.36 7.43
C TYR A 71 0.29 -26.55 8.17
N GLY A 72 -0.02 -26.65 9.46
CA GLY A 72 0.52 -27.71 10.32
C GLY A 72 1.95 -27.43 10.80
N ARG A 73 2.66 -28.48 11.20
CA ARG A 73 4.04 -28.41 11.71
C ARG A 73 4.98 -29.02 10.67
N THR A 74 6.10 -28.36 10.40
CA THR A 74 7.23 -28.91 9.64
C THR A 74 8.46 -29.03 10.53
N THR A 75 9.56 -29.57 10.00
CA THR A 75 10.83 -29.59 10.73
C THR A 75 11.39 -28.18 10.92
N GLU A 76 11.22 -27.29 9.94
CA GLU A 76 11.62 -25.88 10.09
C GLU A 76 10.64 -25.06 10.94
N LEU A 77 9.35 -25.42 10.92
CA LEU A 77 8.25 -24.74 11.62
C LEU A 77 7.58 -25.73 12.60
N PRO A 78 8.20 -26.02 13.74
CA PRO A 78 7.73 -27.07 14.66
C PRO A 78 6.44 -26.70 15.39
N LEU A 79 6.05 -25.42 15.36
CA LEU A 79 4.78 -24.93 15.86
C LEU A 79 3.86 -24.58 14.69
N PRO A 80 2.53 -24.71 14.84
CA PRO A 80 1.60 -24.23 13.83
C PRO A 80 1.81 -22.72 13.62
N GLU A 81 2.01 -22.33 12.37
CA GLU A 81 2.20 -20.93 12.02
C GLU A 81 0.94 -20.11 12.34
N PRO A 82 1.10 -18.91 12.92
CA PRO A 82 -0.03 -18.05 13.21
C PRO A 82 -0.64 -17.49 11.93
N ILE A 83 -1.94 -17.20 11.98
CA ILE A 83 -2.59 -16.30 11.02
C ILE A 83 -2.22 -14.87 11.43
N LEU A 84 -1.44 -14.17 10.60
CA LEU A 84 -0.99 -12.81 10.95
C LEU A 84 -2.05 -11.74 10.62
N GLY A 85 -2.92 -11.99 9.64
CA GLY A 85 -4.00 -11.09 9.25
C GLY A 85 -3.48 -9.71 8.84
N HIS A 86 -3.71 -8.70 9.68
CA HIS A 86 -3.27 -7.32 9.46
C HIS A 86 -1.84 -7.03 9.96
N SER A 87 -1.21 -7.97 10.65
CA SER A 87 0.09 -7.77 11.30
C SER A 87 1.25 -8.22 10.40
N ASP A 88 2.45 -7.73 10.71
CA ASP A 88 3.73 -8.28 10.24
C ASP A 88 3.92 -8.43 8.72
N TYR A 89 3.24 -7.61 7.91
CA TYR A 89 3.47 -7.58 6.45
C TYR A 89 4.93 -7.37 6.08
N GLN A 90 5.69 -6.57 6.83
CA GLN A 90 7.09 -6.27 6.56
C GLN A 90 8.03 -7.47 6.80
N ALA A 91 7.60 -8.45 7.59
CA ALA A 91 8.34 -9.68 7.83
C ALA A 91 8.11 -10.74 6.74
N ASP A 92 7.07 -10.56 5.92
CA ASP A 92 6.79 -11.43 4.78
C ASP A 92 7.87 -11.24 3.69
N PRO A 93 8.48 -12.32 3.15
CA PRO A 93 9.45 -12.20 2.06
C PRO A 93 8.92 -11.43 0.85
N ALA A 94 7.62 -11.55 0.55
CA ALA A 94 7.01 -10.83 -0.56
C ALA A 94 7.08 -9.30 -0.39
N PHE A 95 7.20 -8.81 0.84
CA PHE A 95 7.41 -7.38 1.11
C PHE A 95 8.78 -6.91 0.65
N ALA A 96 9.83 -7.66 1.00
CA ALA A 96 11.20 -7.35 0.60
C ALA A 96 11.33 -7.40 -0.93
N ASP A 97 10.74 -8.42 -1.57
CA ASP A 97 10.73 -8.60 -3.02
C ASP A 97 10.01 -7.43 -3.71
N ALA A 98 8.78 -7.12 -3.32
CA ALA A 98 8.01 -6.03 -3.91
C ALA A 98 8.70 -4.67 -3.75
N ARG A 99 9.35 -4.43 -2.60
CA ARG A 99 10.13 -3.22 -2.37
C ARG A 99 11.36 -3.16 -3.27
N ALA A 100 12.08 -4.27 -3.43
CA ALA A 100 13.25 -4.35 -4.30
C ALA A 100 12.87 -4.11 -5.76
N ASP A 101 11.81 -4.74 -6.24
CA ASP A 101 11.27 -4.57 -7.59
C ASP A 101 10.90 -3.10 -7.87
N LEU A 102 10.19 -2.47 -6.93
CA LEU A 102 9.82 -1.06 -7.05
C LEU A 102 11.03 -0.13 -7.10
N LEU A 103 12.08 -0.42 -6.32
CA LEU A 103 13.31 0.37 -6.34
C LEU A 103 14.09 0.17 -7.65
N ALA A 104 14.14 -1.06 -8.17
CA ALA A 104 14.76 -1.35 -9.46
C ALA A 104 14.02 -0.64 -10.60
N GLU A 105 12.69 -0.64 -10.57
CA GLU A 105 11.83 0.01 -11.56
C GLU A 105 11.97 1.53 -11.58
N LEU A 106 12.31 2.16 -10.46
CA LEU A 106 12.58 3.61 -10.41
C LEU A 106 13.91 4.02 -11.07
N GLY A 107 14.87 3.10 -11.16
CA GLY A 107 16.22 3.39 -11.66
C GLY A 107 16.97 4.51 -10.87
N PRO A 108 18.11 5.00 -11.37
CA PRO A 108 18.95 6.01 -10.69
C PRO A 108 18.40 7.45 -10.72
N HIS A 109 17.13 7.67 -11.09
CA HIS A 109 16.53 9.00 -11.19
C HIS A 109 15.49 9.19 -10.09
N VAL A 110 15.91 9.73 -8.93
CA VAL A 110 14.98 10.17 -7.88
C VAL A 110 14.86 11.70 -7.93
N PRO A 111 13.78 12.28 -8.50
CA PRO A 111 13.45 13.67 -8.24
C PRO A 111 13.00 13.83 -6.77
N ARG A 112 13.47 14.89 -6.09
CA ARG A 112 13.04 15.27 -4.74
C ARG A 112 11.52 15.41 -4.68
N GLN A 113 10.88 14.87 -3.63
CA GLN A 113 9.56 15.35 -3.23
C GLN A 113 9.66 16.86 -2.98
N ALA A 114 8.79 17.65 -3.62
CA ALA A 114 8.72 19.07 -3.39
C ALA A 114 8.34 19.30 -1.92
N GLU A 115 9.22 19.95 -1.16
CA GLU A 115 8.92 20.39 0.20
C GLU A 115 7.65 21.24 0.18
N ALA A 116 6.69 20.89 1.03
CA ALA A 116 5.47 21.64 1.20
C ALA A 116 5.83 23.09 1.50
N ARG A 117 5.43 24.00 0.61
CA ARG A 117 5.63 25.45 0.78
C ARG A 117 4.85 25.87 2.03
N THR A 118 5.49 25.88 3.19
CA THR A 118 4.94 26.50 4.39
C THR A 118 4.76 27.97 4.08
N GLN A 119 3.53 28.37 3.77
CA GLN A 119 3.15 29.77 3.67
C GLN A 119 3.36 30.38 5.06
N LYS A 120 4.48 31.07 5.22
CA LYS A 120 4.73 31.92 6.38
C LYS A 120 3.80 33.12 6.23
N GLY A 121 2.63 33.05 6.86
CA GLY A 121 1.70 34.17 6.95
C GLY A 121 2.42 35.38 7.53
N THR A 122 2.62 36.40 6.71
CA THR A 122 3.04 37.72 7.18
C THR A 122 1.84 38.37 7.85
N SER A 123 1.82 38.33 9.18
CA SER A 123 0.93 39.16 9.98
C SER A 123 1.42 40.61 9.90
N GLU A 124 0.86 41.40 8.98
CA GLU A 124 0.93 42.86 9.04
C GLU A 124 0.11 43.31 10.25
N ARG A 125 0.80 43.74 11.32
CA ARG A 125 0.17 44.55 12.37
C ARG A 125 0.20 46.00 11.91
N SER A 126 -0.99 46.52 11.62
CA SER A 126 -1.24 47.96 11.48
C SER A 126 -0.85 48.67 12.78
N SER A 127 -0.05 49.73 12.66
CA SER A 127 0.27 50.68 13.73
C SER A 127 -0.04 52.09 13.24
N GLY A 128 -0.64 52.92 14.11
CA GLY A 128 -0.72 54.37 13.95
C GLY A 128 -2.05 54.87 13.42
#